data_AF-A0A1W9R6T2-F1
#
_entry.id   AF-A0A1W9R6T2-F1
#
_cell.length_a   1.000
_cell.length_b   1.000
_cell.length_c   1.000
_cell.angle_alpha   90.00
_cell.angle_beta   90.00
_cell.angle_gamma   90.00
#
_symmetry.space_group_name_H-M   'P 1'
#
loop_
_entity.id
_entity.type
_entity.pdbx_description
1 polymer ?
#
loop_
_entity_poly.entity_id
_entity_poly.type
_entity_poly.pdbx_seq_one_letter_code
_entity_poly.pdbx_strand_id
1 'polypeptide(L)' 'MSEQQVINFSKRSGINYTDEQIEAYTTVGGTPHLDGSYTVFGEVIDGMDVIDKIAAVKTDKGNKPVESVTMSMKIIE' A
#
# COMPACT_ATOMS: atom_id res chain seq x y z
N MET A 1 7.17 3.62 -8.13
CA MET A 1 6.97 2.65 -9.23
C MET A 1 7.07 3.42 -10.55
N SER A 2 7.58 2.85 -11.64
CA SER A 2 7.64 3.55 -12.93
C SER A 2 6.32 3.45 -13.69
N GLU A 3 6.05 4.41 -14.60
CA GLU A 3 4.89 4.35 -15.49
C GLU A 3 4.81 3.04 -16.26
N GLN A 4 5.96 2.54 -16.76
CA GLN A 4 6.02 1.27 -17.47
C GLN A 4 5.54 0.09 -16.62
N GLN A 5 5.81 0.12 -15.31
CA GLN A 5 5.30 -0.90 -14.38
C GLN A 5 3.77 -0.78 -14.22
N VAL A 6 3.23 0.43 -14.07
CA VAL A 6 1.79 0.68 -13.99
C VAL A 6 1.07 0.18 -15.25
N ILE A 7 1.59 0.50 -16.43
CA ILE A 7 1.07 0.04 -17.72
C ILE A 7 1.09 -1.50 -17.82
N ASN A 8 2.15 -2.14 -17.32
CA ASN A 8 2.22 -3.60 -17.31
C ASN A 8 1.17 -4.22 -16.38
N PHE A 9 0.84 -3.58 -15.26
CA PHE A 9 -0.26 -4.02 -14.39
C PHE A 9 -1.62 -3.82 -15.06
N SER A 10 -1.85 -2.66 -15.67
CA SER A 10 -3.05 -2.37 -16.47
C SER A 10 -3.32 -3.46 -17.52
N LYS A 11 -2.29 -3.86 -18.29
CA LYS A 11 -2.39 -4.93 -19.30
C LYS A 11 -2.75 -6.30 -18.70
N ARG A 12 -2.31 -6.58 -17.46
CA ARG A 12 -2.56 -7.86 -16.78
C ARG A 12 -3.92 -7.92 -16.10
N SER A 13 -4.35 -6.82 -15.48
CA SER A 13 -5.64 -6.74 -14.78
C SER A 13 -6.81 -6.40 -15.72
N GLY A 14 -6.53 -5.88 -16.92
CA GLY A 14 -7.54 -5.34 -17.82
C GLY A 14 -8.11 -4.00 -17.36
N ILE A 15 -7.50 -3.37 -16.34
CA ILE A 15 -7.91 -2.07 -15.81
C ILE A 15 -7.22 -0.98 -16.64
N ASN A 16 -8.00 -0.04 -17.17
CA ASN A 16 -7.47 1.16 -17.81
C ASN A 16 -7.35 2.27 -16.77
N TYR A 17 -6.12 2.62 -16.38
CA TYR A 17 -5.87 3.72 -15.45
C TYR A 17 -5.97 5.08 -16.16
N THR A 18 -6.54 6.05 -15.45
CA THR A 18 -6.52 7.48 -15.84
C THR A 18 -5.13 8.08 -15.66
N ASP A 19 -4.87 9.23 -16.29
CA ASP A 19 -3.61 9.96 -16.14
C ASP A 19 -3.37 10.35 -14.67
N GLU A 20 -4.41 10.78 -13.95
CA GLU A 20 -4.29 11.11 -12.53
C GLU A 20 -3.93 9.88 -11.66
N GLN A 21 -4.48 8.70 -12.00
CA GLN A 21 -4.13 7.46 -11.30
C GLN A 21 -2.69 7.02 -11.58
N ILE A 22 -2.21 7.18 -12.82
CA ILE A 22 -0.82 6.89 -13.18
C ILE A 22 0.13 7.82 -12.42
N GLU A 23 -0.20 9.12 -12.35
CA GLU A 23 0.58 10.10 -11.58
C GLU A 23 0.61 9.73 -10.08
N ALA A 24 -0.54 9.42 -9.47
CA ALA A 24 -0.60 9.01 -8.06
C ALA A 24 0.26 7.76 -7.79
N TYR A 25 0.17 6.74 -8.65
CA TYR A 25 0.93 5.50 -8.49
C TYR A 25 2.45 5.66 -8.65
N THR A 26 2.88 6.66 -9.40
CA THR A 26 4.30 6.93 -9.66
C THR A 26 4.91 7.88 -8.64
N THR A 27 4.12 8.79 -8.05
CA THR A 27 4.58 9.83 -7.13
C THR A 27 4.28 9.52 -5.67
N VAL A 28 3.03 9.19 -5.33
CA VAL A 28 2.58 8.85 -3.97
C VAL A 28 2.88 7.38 -3.67
N GLY A 29 2.74 6.52 -4.68
CA GLY A 29 2.97 5.08 -4.57
C GLY A 29 1.67 4.28 -4.55
N GLY A 30 1.71 3.05 -4.03
CA GLY A 30 0.58 2.14 -3.98
C GLY A 30 0.80 0.85 -4.77
N THR A 31 -0.27 0.04 -4.86
CA THR A 31 -0.19 -1.37 -5.27
C THR A 31 -1.24 -1.70 -6.34
N PRO A 32 -1.09 -1.19 -7.59
CA PRO A 32 -2.13 -1.27 -8.63
C PRO A 32 -2.46 -2.69 -9.08
N HIS A 33 -1.67 -3.70 -8.73
CA HIS A 33 -1.97 -5.09 -9.05
C HIS A 33 -3.01 -5.72 -8.10
N LEU A 34 -3.44 -4.99 -7.07
CA LEU A 34 -4.52 -5.40 -6.16
C LEU A 34 -5.87 -4.77 -6.54
N ASP A 35 -5.88 -3.78 -7.43
CA ASP A 35 -7.09 -3.07 -7.87
C ASP A 35 -8.12 -4.04 -8.46
N GLY A 36 -9.38 -3.83 -8.10
CA GLY A 36 -10.51 -4.69 -8.50
C GLY A 36 -10.54 -6.08 -7.85
N SER A 37 -9.47 -6.50 -7.17
CA SER A 37 -9.39 -7.80 -6.48
C SER A 37 -9.59 -7.68 -4.96
N TYR A 38 -9.34 -6.50 -4.38
CA TYR A 38 -9.46 -6.24 -2.94
C TYR A 38 -10.32 -5.00 -2.67
N THR A 39 -11.31 -5.14 -1.78
CA THR A 39 -12.19 -4.03 -1.39
C THR A 39 -11.50 -3.17 -0.33
N VAL A 40 -11.32 -1.88 -0.63
CA VAL A 40 -10.88 -0.89 0.36
C VAL A 40 -12.07 -0.52 1.24
N PHE A 41 -11.93 -0.65 2.56
CA PHE A 41 -13.00 -0.37 3.53
C PHE A 41 -12.72 0.83 4.44
N GLY A 42 -11.55 1.47 4.30
CA GLY A 42 -11.15 2.61 5.10
C GLY A 42 -9.75 3.09 4.70
N GLU A 43 -9.36 4.23 5.25
CA GLU A 43 -8.05 4.84 5.04
C GLU A 43 -7.47 5.33 6.37
N VAL A 44 -6.15 5.54 6.38
CA VAL A 44 -5.44 6.09 7.54
C VAL A 44 -5.52 7.61 7.45
N ILE A 45 -6.16 8.24 8.43
CA ILE A 45 -6.31 9.70 8.49
C ILE A 45 -5.18 10.39 9.26
N ASP A 46 -4.45 9.66 10.10
CA ASP A 46 -3.32 10.16 10.90
C ASP A 46 -2.35 9.02 11.22
N GLY A 47 -1.06 9.35 11.41
CA GLY A 47 -0.01 8.39 11.81
C GLY A 47 0.66 7.63 10.66
N MET A 48 0.67 8.17 9.44
CA MET A 48 1.39 7.55 8.31
C MET A 48 2.90 7.38 8.59
N ASP A 49 3.53 8.31 9.33
CA ASP A 49 4.93 8.20 9.71
C ASP A 49 5.19 7.03 10.68
N VAL A 50 4.21 6.66 11.51
CA VAL A 50 4.27 5.49 12.40
C VAL A 50 4.23 4.21 11.56
N ILE A 51 3.40 4.16 10.52
CA ILE A 51 3.34 3.03 9.58
C ILE A 51 4.69 2.85 8.90
N ASP A 52 5.31 3.93 8.42
CA ASP A 52 6.63 3.88 7.77
C ASP A 52 7.72 3.35 8.73
N LYS A 53 7.70 3.79 9.99
CA LYS A 53 8.62 3.28 11.03
C LYS A 53 8.42 1.80 11.29
N ILE A 54 7.17 1.32 11.33
CA ILE A 54 6.86 -0.10 11.50
C ILE A 54 7.30 -0.91 10.28
N ALA A 55 7.10 -0.40 9.06
CA ALA A 55 7.50 -1.07 7.83
C ALA A 55 9.03 -1.21 7.70
N ALA A 56 9.80 -0.31 8.32
CA ALA A 56 11.26 -0.31 8.30
C ALA A 56 11.92 -1.14 9.42
N VAL A 57 11.16 -1.77 10.32
CA VAL A 57 11.75 -2.58 11.40
C VAL A 57 12.52 -3.77 10.84
N LYS A 58 13.54 -4.21 11.59
CA LYS A 58 14.32 -5.39 11.20
C LYS A 58 13.44 -6.64 11.20
N THR A 59 13.47 -7.39 10.11
CA THR A 59 12.73 -8.65 9.95
C THR A 59 13.66 -9.85 9.85
N ASP A 60 13.14 -11.01 10.25
CA ASP A 60 13.70 -12.34 10.05
C ASP A 60 13.01 -13.04 8.85
N LYS A 61 13.24 -14.35 8.68
CA LYS A 61 12.63 -15.20 7.65
C LYS A 61 11.11 -15.01 7.59
N GLY A 62 10.60 -14.80 6.37
CA GLY A 62 9.17 -14.59 6.11
C GLY A 62 8.69 -13.18 6.45
N ASN A 63 9.59 -12.19 6.50
CA ASN A 63 9.28 -10.79 6.82
C ASN A 63 8.67 -10.59 8.21
N LYS A 64 8.92 -11.52 9.15
CA LYS A 64 8.46 -11.40 10.54
C LYS A 64 9.38 -10.41 11.28
N PRO A 65 8.86 -9.39 11.99
CA PRO A 65 9.68 -8.53 12.84
C PRO A 65 10.51 -9.33 13.86
N VAL A 66 11.79 -8.96 14.02
CA VAL A 66 12.68 -9.55 15.03
C VAL A 66 12.20 -9.21 16.44
N GLU A 67 11.79 -7.96 16.64
CA GLU A 67 11.16 -7.48 17.86
C GLU A 67 9.65 -7.33 17.61
N SER A 68 8.83 -7.73 18.60
CA SER A 68 7.38 -7.70 18.43
C SER A 68 6.84 -6.27 18.46
N VAL A 69 6.14 -5.87 17.40
CA VAL A 69 5.37 -4.62 17.35
C VAL A 69 3.93 -4.95 17.75
N THR A 70 3.44 -4.35 18.84
CA THR A 70 2.10 -4.63 19.39
C THR A 70 1.17 -3.44 19.23
N MET A 71 -0.14 -3.68 19.23
CA MET A 71 -1.16 -2.63 19.11
C MET A 71 -2.32 -2.85 20.08
N SER A 72 -3.02 -1.78 20.41
CA SER A 72 -4.30 -1.80 21.11
C SER A 72 -5.33 -1.05 20.25
N MET A 73 -6.60 -1.45 20.34
CA MET A 73 -7.68 -0.89 19.52
C MET A 73 -8.77 -0.29 20.40
N LYS A 74 -9.29 0.86 19.95
CA LYS A 74 -10.46 1.51 20.53
C LYS A 74 -11.33 2.05 19.40
N ILE A 75 -12.62 1.76 19.44
CA ILE A 75 -13.60 2.37 18.55
C ILE A 75 -13.93 3.76 19.12
N ILE A 76 -13.88 4.78 18.28
CA ILE A 76 -14.24 6.16 18.61
C ILE A 76 -15.67 6.36 18.09
N GLU A 77 -16.57 6.84 18.97
CA GLU A 77 -17.94 7.25 18.62
C GLU A 77 -17.98 8.70 18.14
#